data_AF-A0A0J8B5J9-F1
#
_entry.id   AF-A0A0J8B5J9-F1
#
_cell.length_a   1.000
_cell.length_b   1.000
_cell.length_c   1.000
_cell.angle_alpha   90.00
_cell.angle_beta   90.00
_cell.angle_gamma   90.00
#
_symmetry.space_group_name_H-M   'P 1'
#
loop_
_entity.id
_entity.type
_entity.pdbx_description
1 polymer ?
#
loop_
_entity_poly.entity_id
_entity_poly.type
_entity_poly.pdbx_seq_one_letter_code
_entity_poly.pdbx_strand_id
1 'polypeptide(L)'
;MGSTERSKKRIHVWKKAILQFMLCFVMGFFTGFAPTGKSPFTSFKSSSPPHYNESIELAPRPMVGVVVGDSNSSVNRSLSEDITVQNVDAIDESEEESGLNPGRQIIVITPTNDKDPLRGVLLNRLANTLKLVPPPLLWIVVESQLETSDVSDILRRTGVMYRHLVSKENFTDHRAEVDHQRNLALKHIEHHRLSGIVHFAGLSNVYDLNFFYQIRAIEAFGTWPLAKLSARRKRMIIEGPVCQSSQVVGWHLKNINMESEELNIHISSFGFNSSILWDPARWGRLPSSEATNQNSLKFVKQAFNEDESKIIVPSEDCSKVNIWQLHLSSKFVRVTHAPDSTSDEGPR
;
A
#
# COMPACT_ATOMS: atom_id res chain seq x y z
N MET A 1 -81.41 -32.93 -42.16
CA MET A 1 -80.00 -33.30 -42.03
C MET A 1 -79.15 -32.10 -42.42
N GLY A 2 -78.65 -31.37 -41.42
CA GLY A 2 -77.74 -30.24 -41.59
C GLY A 2 -76.49 -30.49 -40.74
N SER A 3 -75.43 -29.70 -40.96
CA SER A 3 -74.07 -29.83 -40.42
C SER A 3 -73.16 -30.67 -41.35
N THR A 4 -71.96 -30.28 -41.75
CA THR A 4 -70.86 -29.60 -41.02
C THR A 4 -69.90 -28.92 -42.02
N GLU A 5 -69.80 -27.59 -42.08
CA GLU A 5 -68.75 -26.97 -42.91
C GLU A 5 -68.14 -25.67 -42.34
N ARG A 6 -68.01 -25.58 -41.00
CA ARG A 6 -67.46 -24.38 -40.33
C ARG A 6 -66.16 -24.59 -39.52
N SER A 7 -65.56 -25.78 -39.55
CA SER A 7 -64.44 -26.12 -38.64
C SER A 7 -63.01 -25.89 -39.19
N LYS A 8 -62.79 -25.91 -40.53
CA LYS A 8 -61.42 -25.93 -41.08
C LYS A 8 -60.67 -24.58 -41.08
N LYS A 9 -61.36 -23.43 -40.99
CA LYS A 9 -60.71 -22.10 -41.06
C LYS A 9 -60.10 -21.60 -39.73
N ARG A 10 -60.63 -22.01 -38.56
CA ARG A 10 -60.08 -21.57 -37.25
C ARG A 10 -58.77 -22.26 -36.87
N ILE A 11 -58.60 -23.52 -37.25
CA ILE A 11 -57.41 -24.34 -36.91
C ILE A 11 -56.16 -23.80 -37.63
N HIS A 12 -56.31 -23.26 -38.85
CA HIS A 12 -55.19 -22.73 -39.62
C HIS A 12 -54.66 -21.39 -39.08
N VAL A 13 -55.53 -20.55 -38.51
CA VAL A 13 -55.15 -19.27 -37.91
C VAL A 13 -54.41 -19.49 -36.58
N TRP A 14 -54.87 -20.45 -35.76
CA TRP A 14 -54.21 -20.75 -34.49
C TRP A 14 -52.85 -21.44 -34.68
N LYS A 15 -52.70 -22.29 -35.71
CA LYS A 15 -51.40 -22.85 -36.11
C LYS A 15 -50.39 -21.79 -36.56
N LYS A 16 -50.82 -20.74 -37.28
CA LYS A 16 -49.94 -19.62 -37.66
C LYS A 16 -49.52 -18.78 -36.46
N ALA A 17 -50.42 -18.55 -35.49
CA ALA A 17 -50.11 -17.80 -34.28
C ALA A 17 -49.14 -18.55 -33.35
N ILE A 18 -49.32 -19.86 -33.19
CA ILE A 18 -48.43 -20.72 -32.38
C ILE A 18 -47.04 -20.80 -33.02
N LEU A 19 -46.96 -20.93 -34.35
CA LEU A 19 -45.66 -20.93 -35.05
C LEU A 19 -44.91 -19.61 -34.84
N GLN A 20 -45.62 -18.46 -34.92
CA GLN A 20 -45.02 -17.15 -34.70
C GLN A 20 -44.53 -16.98 -33.25
N PHE A 21 -45.32 -17.42 -32.26
CA PHE A 21 -44.92 -17.37 -30.85
C PHE A 21 -43.72 -18.27 -30.55
N MET A 22 -43.68 -19.48 -31.12
CA MET A 22 -42.53 -20.38 -30.98
C MET A 22 -41.26 -19.81 -31.63
N LEU A 23 -41.39 -19.17 -32.80
CA LEU A 23 -40.26 -18.56 -33.50
C LEU A 23 -39.69 -17.36 -32.74
N CYS A 24 -40.55 -16.53 -32.13
CA CYS A 24 -40.11 -15.45 -31.22
C CYS A 24 -39.47 -15.99 -29.94
N PHE A 25 -39.97 -17.08 -29.37
CA PHE A 25 -39.39 -17.71 -28.18
C PHE A 25 -38.00 -18.29 -28.47
N VAL A 26 -37.82 -18.98 -29.60
CA VAL A 26 -36.51 -19.52 -30.02
C VAL A 26 -35.51 -18.39 -30.30
N MET A 27 -35.92 -17.32 -31.00
CA MET A 27 -35.06 -16.16 -31.25
C MET A 27 -34.66 -15.45 -29.95
N GLY A 28 -35.57 -15.33 -28.97
CA GLY A 28 -35.27 -14.75 -27.65
C GLY A 28 -34.42 -15.64 -26.75
N PHE A 29 -34.57 -16.96 -26.84
CA PHE A 29 -33.79 -17.92 -26.07
C PHE A 29 -32.31 -17.92 -26.50
N PHE A 30 -32.03 -17.83 -27.80
CA PHE A 30 -30.65 -17.78 -28.31
C PHE A 30 -29.97 -16.42 -28.15
N THR A 31 -30.71 -15.31 -28.05
CA THR A 31 -30.12 -14.00 -27.72
C THR A 31 -29.82 -13.85 -26.22
N GLY A 32 -30.45 -14.64 -25.35
CA GLY A 32 -30.19 -14.64 -23.90
C GLY A 32 -28.92 -15.39 -23.46
N PHE A 33 -28.32 -16.19 -24.34
CA PHE A 33 -27.10 -16.97 -24.06
C PHE A 33 -25.89 -16.57 -24.92
N ALA A 34 -25.96 -15.46 -25.66
CA ALA A 34 -24.82 -14.95 -26.42
C ALA A 34 -23.81 -14.26 -25.46
N PRO A 35 -22.60 -14.79 -25.29
CA PRO A 35 -21.58 -14.16 -24.46
C PRO A 35 -21.10 -12.90 -25.17
N THR A 36 -21.27 -11.72 -24.57
CA THR A 36 -20.72 -10.46 -25.10
C THR A 36 -19.21 -10.40 -24.84
N GLY A 37 -18.47 -11.21 -25.59
CA GLY A 37 -17.04 -11.08 -25.83
C GLY A 37 -16.76 -9.90 -26.76
N LYS A 38 -15.68 -9.16 -26.49
CA LYS A 38 -15.38 -7.82 -27.01
C LYS A 38 -14.86 -7.74 -28.46
N SER A 39 -14.98 -6.51 -29.02
CA SER A 39 -14.08 -5.78 -29.97
C SER A 39 -14.34 -5.91 -31.49
N PRO A 40 -13.86 -5.00 -32.40
CA PRO A 40 -13.11 -3.74 -32.21
C PRO A 40 -13.63 -2.51 -33.03
N PHE A 41 -13.03 -1.33 -32.72
CA PHE A 41 -12.93 -0.04 -33.43
C PHE A 41 -13.74 0.25 -34.72
N THR A 42 -14.50 1.36 -34.72
CA THR A 42 -14.50 2.37 -35.81
C THR A 42 -14.79 3.78 -35.25
N SER A 43 -14.20 4.77 -35.92
CA SER A 43 -14.13 6.19 -35.56
C SER A 43 -15.28 6.96 -36.21
N PHE A 44 -16.00 7.79 -35.45
CA PHE A 44 -16.81 8.89 -35.98
C PHE A 44 -16.72 10.12 -35.05
N LYS A 45 -16.29 11.24 -35.64
CA LYS A 45 -16.38 12.58 -35.07
C LYS A 45 -17.84 13.06 -35.15
N SER A 46 -18.36 13.59 -34.05
CA SER A 46 -19.30 14.71 -34.07
C SER A 46 -19.32 15.43 -32.72
N SER A 47 -19.80 16.66 -32.79
CA SER A 47 -19.59 17.84 -31.94
C SER A 47 -20.41 17.90 -30.64
N SER A 48 -19.84 18.67 -29.69
CA SER A 48 -20.41 19.35 -28.49
C SER A 48 -20.76 18.51 -27.24
N PRO A 49 -20.44 19.00 -26.01
CA PRO A 49 -20.37 18.15 -24.82
C PRO A 49 -21.62 18.26 -23.92
N PRO A 50 -22.05 17.15 -23.29
CA PRO A 50 -22.58 17.19 -21.95
C PRO A 50 -21.56 16.59 -20.98
N HIS A 51 -21.34 17.28 -19.86
CA HIS A 51 -20.54 16.86 -18.73
C HIS A 51 -20.80 15.39 -18.36
N TYR A 52 -19.78 14.54 -18.48
CA TYR A 52 -19.74 13.23 -17.86
C TYR A 52 -18.49 13.12 -17.01
N ASN A 53 -18.69 12.71 -15.76
CA ASN A 53 -17.65 12.43 -14.78
C ASN A 53 -16.75 11.32 -15.32
N GLU A 54 -15.49 11.69 -15.58
CA GLU A 54 -14.46 10.76 -16.02
C GLU A 54 -14.11 9.83 -14.84
N SER A 55 -14.46 8.56 -15.01
CA SER A 55 -14.04 7.46 -14.15
C SER A 55 -12.52 7.50 -13.98
N ILE A 56 -12.08 7.61 -12.73
CA ILE A 56 -10.68 7.48 -12.34
C ILE A 56 -10.21 6.10 -12.81
N GLU A 57 -9.22 6.06 -13.71
CA GLU A 57 -8.50 4.84 -14.07
C GLU A 57 -7.69 4.39 -12.84
N LEU A 58 -8.37 3.63 -11.98
CA LEU A 58 -7.83 3.04 -10.77
C LEU A 58 -6.99 1.84 -11.19
N ALA A 59 -5.67 2.07 -11.19
CA ALA A 59 -4.66 1.03 -11.04
C ALA A 59 -4.29 0.25 -12.35
N PRO A 60 -2.99 0.06 -12.71
CA PRO A 60 -2.53 -0.92 -13.72
C PRO A 60 -3.16 -2.34 -13.67
N ARG A 61 -3.09 -3.11 -14.75
CA ARG A 61 -3.64 -4.48 -14.73
C ARG A 61 -2.73 -5.42 -13.93
N PRO A 62 -3.28 -6.33 -13.09
CA PRO A 62 -2.48 -7.34 -12.40
C PRO A 62 -1.88 -8.32 -13.43
N MET A 63 -0.64 -8.74 -13.23
CA MET A 63 -0.04 -9.87 -13.93
C MET A 63 0.06 -11.04 -12.94
N VAL A 64 -0.71 -12.10 -13.20
CA VAL A 64 -0.72 -13.34 -12.40
C VAL A 64 0.25 -14.32 -13.05
N GLY A 65 1.19 -14.86 -12.27
CA GLY A 65 2.06 -15.95 -12.72
C GLY A 65 1.23 -17.19 -13.03
N VAL A 66 1.33 -17.69 -14.27
CA VAL A 66 0.62 -18.89 -14.71
C VAL A 66 1.26 -20.11 -14.05
N VAL A 67 0.63 -20.64 -13.00
CA VAL A 67 0.89 -22.00 -12.52
C VAL A 67 -0.11 -22.93 -13.20
N VAL A 68 0.37 -23.72 -14.15
CA VAL A 68 -0.35 -24.87 -14.70
C VAL A 68 -0.22 -26.01 -13.71
N GLY A 69 -1.34 -26.44 -13.14
CA GLY A 69 -1.41 -27.58 -12.22
C GLY A 69 -2.82 -28.15 -12.21
N ASP A 70 -2.97 -29.28 -12.89
CA ASP A 70 -4.20 -30.02 -13.11
C ASP A 70 -4.64 -30.82 -11.86
N SER A 71 -5.93 -31.17 -11.83
CA SER A 71 -6.59 -32.27 -11.08
C SER A 71 -6.98 -32.12 -9.59
N ASN A 72 -8.30 -32.01 -9.40
CA ASN A 72 -9.19 -32.80 -8.54
C ASN A 72 -8.81 -33.14 -7.08
N SER A 73 -9.50 -32.50 -6.12
CA SER A 73 -9.99 -33.22 -4.93
C SER A 73 -11.25 -32.58 -4.34
N SER A 74 -12.35 -33.32 -4.41
CA SER A 74 -13.58 -33.12 -3.65
C SER A 74 -13.42 -33.64 -2.21
N VAL A 75 -13.62 -32.83 -1.17
CA VAL A 75 -14.02 -33.34 0.15
C VAL A 75 -14.97 -32.36 0.87
N ASN A 76 -16.02 -32.96 1.42
CA ASN A 76 -17.20 -32.35 2.02
C ASN A 76 -16.97 -31.68 3.38
N ARG A 77 -17.82 -30.68 3.60
CA ARG A 77 -18.25 -30.05 4.86
C ARG A 77 -18.76 -31.06 5.89
N SER A 78 -18.35 -30.92 7.15
CA SER A 78 -19.20 -31.28 8.30
C SER A 78 -18.84 -30.43 9.53
N LEU A 79 -19.85 -29.70 10.00
CA LEU A 79 -19.92 -29.07 11.31
C LEU A 79 -20.20 -30.14 12.37
N SER A 80 -19.62 -29.99 13.56
CA SER A 80 -20.12 -30.63 14.77
C SER A 80 -19.87 -29.69 15.95
N GLU A 81 -20.94 -29.03 16.38
CA GLU A 81 -21.09 -28.46 17.71
C GLU A 81 -21.20 -29.61 18.71
N ASP A 82 -20.55 -29.47 19.87
CA ASP A 82 -21.04 -30.13 21.08
C ASP A 82 -20.85 -29.18 22.27
N ILE A 83 -22.00 -28.79 22.82
CA ILE A 83 -22.16 -27.97 24.02
C ILE A 83 -22.37 -28.95 25.17
N THR A 84 -21.56 -28.85 26.23
CA THR A 84 -21.94 -29.34 27.56
C THR A 84 -21.80 -28.22 28.58
N VAL A 85 -22.88 -28.01 29.33
CA VAL A 85 -23.15 -26.91 30.26
C VAL A 85 -22.86 -27.37 31.68
N GLN A 86 -22.33 -26.46 32.51
CA GLN A 86 -22.69 -26.16 33.91
C GLN A 86 -21.46 -25.97 34.83
N ASN A 87 -21.22 -24.73 35.27
CA ASN A 87 -21.56 -24.33 36.64
C ASN A 87 -21.45 -22.81 36.85
N VAL A 88 -22.35 -22.31 37.68
CA VAL A 88 -22.57 -20.92 38.08
C VAL A 88 -21.67 -20.58 39.29
N ASP A 89 -21.41 -19.29 39.48
CA ASP A 89 -20.79 -18.59 40.62
C ASP A 89 -19.30 -18.22 40.49
N ALA A 90 -19.07 -17.00 40.00
CA ALA A 90 -18.24 -15.98 40.63
C ALA A 90 -18.33 -14.70 39.79
N ILE A 91 -18.91 -13.64 40.36
CA ILE A 91 -18.69 -12.27 39.87
C ILE A 91 -17.24 -11.95 40.27
N ASP A 92 -16.31 -12.21 39.37
CA ASP A 92 -14.97 -11.67 39.45
C ASP A 92 -15.00 -10.35 38.69
N GLU A 93 -14.85 -9.24 39.41
CA GLU A 93 -14.49 -7.96 38.81
C GLU A 93 -13.07 -8.10 38.29
N SER A 94 -12.91 -8.81 37.17
CA SER A 94 -11.69 -8.72 36.38
C SER A 94 -11.74 -7.36 35.72
N GLU A 95 -11.05 -6.40 36.33
CA GLU A 95 -10.49 -5.28 35.60
C GLU A 95 -9.92 -5.85 34.31
N GLU A 96 -10.56 -5.57 33.17
CA GLU A 96 -9.91 -5.66 31.88
C GLU A 96 -8.84 -4.55 31.86
N GLU A 97 -7.77 -4.73 32.64
CA GLU A 97 -6.45 -4.38 32.15
C GLU A 97 -6.30 -5.20 30.87
N SER A 98 -6.74 -4.61 29.76
CA SER A 98 -6.28 -4.96 28.44
C SER A 98 -4.76 -4.86 28.51
N GLY A 99 -4.15 -6.00 28.85
CA GLY A 99 -2.72 -6.22 28.86
C GLY A 99 -2.24 -6.03 27.44
N LEU A 100 -2.06 -4.76 27.07
CA LEU A 100 -1.32 -4.33 25.91
C LEU A 100 0.10 -4.74 26.21
N ASN A 101 0.41 -6.01 25.96
CA ASN A 101 1.77 -6.49 25.78
C ASN A 101 2.46 -5.40 24.96
N PRO A 102 3.47 -4.70 25.51
CA PRO A 102 4.09 -3.58 24.81
C PRO A 102 4.60 -4.14 23.48
N GLY A 103 3.87 -3.82 22.41
CA GLY A 103 4.00 -4.54 21.16
C GLY A 103 5.43 -4.41 20.62
N ARG A 104 5.86 -5.31 19.75
CA ARG A 104 7.21 -5.28 19.15
C ARG A 104 7.58 -3.88 18.65
N GLN A 105 8.75 -3.35 19.03
CA GLN A 105 9.17 -1.98 18.68
C GLN A 105 9.07 -1.70 17.18
N ILE A 106 8.51 -0.55 16.81
CA ILE A 106 8.57 -0.03 15.43
C ILE A 106 9.72 0.95 15.30
N ILE A 107 10.55 0.79 14.28
CA ILE A 107 11.67 1.67 13.95
C ILE A 107 11.33 2.37 12.63
N VAL A 108 10.99 3.65 12.70
CA VAL A 108 10.65 4.45 11.52
C VAL A 108 11.90 5.17 11.04
N ILE A 109 12.30 4.96 9.79
CA ILE A 109 13.45 5.65 9.17
C ILE A 109 12.94 6.73 8.23
N THR A 110 13.37 7.97 8.46
CA THR A 110 12.98 9.12 7.64
C THR A 110 14.22 9.89 7.15
N PRO A 111 14.61 9.72 5.89
CA PRO A 111 15.56 10.61 5.24
C PRO A 111 14.92 11.99 5.02
N THR A 112 15.73 13.04 5.13
CA THR A 112 15.30 14.43 4.91
C THR A 112 16.13 15.09 3.82
N ASN A 113 15.51 16.04 3.11
CA ASN A 113 16.12 16.79 2.02
C ASN A 113 16.13 18.28 2.39
N ASP A 114 17.31 18.84 2.51
CA ASP A 114 17.54 20.26 2.83
C ASP A 114 16.89 21.21 1.81
N LYS A 115 16.79 20.78 0.54
CA LYS A 115 16.20 21.56 -0.55
C LYS A 115 14.67 21.57 -0.56
N ASP A 116 14.01 20.81 0.33
CA ASP A 116 12.55 20.81 0.42
C ASP A 116 12.05 21.97 1.32
N PRO A 117 11.40 23.01 0.77
CA PRO A 117 10.89 24.12 1.57
C PRO A 117 9.80 23.71 2.56
N LEU A 118 9.18 22.54 2.37
CA LEU A 118 8.16 22.00 3.26
C LEU A 118 8.74 21.07 4.35
N ARG A 119 10.07 20.86 4.39
CA ARG A 119 10.74 19.91 5.30
C ARG A 119 10.27 20.05 6.75
N GLY A 120 10.31 21.26 7.31
CA GLY A 120 9.92 21.48 8.71
C GLY A 120 8.43 21.22 8.99
N VAL A 121 7.55 21.58 8.05
CA VAL A 121 6.10 21.31 8.16
C VAL A 121 5.83 19.82 8.09
N LEU A 122 6.46 19.13 7.15
CA LEU A 122 6.29 17.68 6.96
C LEU A 122 6.86 16.87 8.12
N LEU A 123 8.00 17.29 8.69
CA LEU A 123 8.56 16.72 9.92
C LEU A 123 7.57 16.83 11.08
N ASN A 124 7.04 18.03 11.34
CA ASN A 124 6.06 18.24 12.41
C ASN A 124 4.78 17.41 12.19
N ARG A 125 4.27 17.36 10.95
CA ARG A 125 3.09 16.55 10.61
C ARG A 125 3.33 15.07 10.89
N LEU A 126 4.44 14.52 10.40
CA LEU A 126 4.79 13.12 10.64
C LEU A 126 4.98 12.86 12.13
N ALA A 127 5.67 13.73 12.84
CA ALA A 127 5.88 13.61 14.28
C ALA A 127 4.57 13.59 15.07
N ASN A 128 3.61 14.45 14.72
CA ASN A 128 2.28 14.45 15.34
C ASN A 128 1.55 13.12 15.11
N THR A 129 1.68 12.50 13.94
CA THR A 129 1.16 11.14 13.70
C THR A 129 1.90 10.10 14.54
N LEU A 130 3.23 10.11 14.56
CA LEU A 130 4.03 9.13 15.29
C LEU A 130 3.83 9.22 16.81
N LYS A 131 3.53 10.41 17.33
CA LYS A 131 3.19 10.63 18.75
C LYS A 131 1.91 9.90 19.18
N LEU A 132 0.99 9.65 18.25
CA LEU A 132 -0.26 8.93 18.51
C LEU A 132 -0.08 7.40 18.41
N VAL A 133 1.07 6.93 17.93
CA VAL A 133 1.34 5.50 17.83
C VAL A 133 1.69 4.96 19.22
N PRO A 134 1.02 3.88 19.70
CA PRO A 134 1.34 3.29 20.99
C PRO A 134 2.82 2.91 21.08
N PRO A 135 3.52 3.17 22.19
CA PRO A 135 4.91 2.74 22.37
C PRO A 135 5.00 1.20 22.44
N PRO A 136 6.18 0.60 22.20
CA PRO A 136 7.45 1.25 21.83
C PRO A 136 7.52 1.63 20.34
N LEU A 137 8.01 2.85 20.07
CA LEU A 137 8.34 3.38 18.75
C LEU A 137 9.65 4.17 18.83
N LEU A 138 10.52 3.99 17.83
CA LEU A 138 11.74 4.76 17.66
C LEU A 138 11.74 5.42 16.28
N TRP A 139 11.93 6.74 16.23
CA TRP A 139 12.04 7.48 14.98
C TRP A 139 13.49 7.85 14.68
N ILE A 140 14.06 7.31 13.60
CA ILE A 140 15.39 7.64 13.13
C ILE A 140 15.27 8.65 11.99
N VAL A 141 15.70 9.88 12.24
CA VAL A 141 15.72 10.96 11.25
C VAL A 141 17.14 11.15 10.78
N VAL A 142 17.32 11.14 9.47
CA VAL A 142 18.63 11.32 8.84
C VAL A 142 18.60 12.58 7.97
N GLU A 143 19.52 13.50 8.23
CA GLU A 143 19.70 14.70 7.40
C GLU A 143 21.09 14.75 6.77
N SER A 144 21.21 15.54 5.72
CA SER A 144 22.51 15.92 5.16
C SER A 144 23.12 17.05 6.00
N GLN A 145 24.44 17.08 6.10
CA GLN A 145 25.15 18.06 6.90
C GLN A 145 24.93 19.47 6.34
N LEU A 146 24.40 20.37 7.18
CA LEU A 146 24.22 21.79 6.90
C LEU A 146 24.90 22.63 7.97
N GLU A 147 25.31 23.84 7.61
CA GLU A 147 25.84 24.83 8.57
C GLU A 147 24.75 25.30 9.55
N THR A 148 23.51 25.42 9.08
CA THR A 148 22.34 25.80 9.89
C THR A 148 21.21 24.81 9.62
N SER A 149 20.94 23.91 10.57
CA SER A 149 19.79 23.00 10.51
C SER A 149 18.85 23.23 11.68
N ASP A 150 17.57 23.41 11.36
CA ASP A 150 16.46 23.48 12.31
C ASP A 150 15.89 22.09 12.67
N VAL A 151 16.36 21.00 12.04
CA VAL A 151 15.84 19.63 12.28
C VAL A 151 15.98 19.26 13.75
N SER A 152 17.15 19.49 14.34
CA SER A 152 17.41 19.16 15.75
C SER A 152 16.42 19.85 16.69
N ASP A 153 16.13 21.14 16.44
CA ASP A 153 15.21 21.92 17.27
C ASP A 153 13.75 21.50 17.07
N ILE A 154 13.36 21.16 15.84
CA ILE A 154 12.04 20.60 15.55
C ILE A 154 11.87 19.29 16.32
N LEU A 155 12.80 18.34 16.18
CA LEU A 155 12.70 17.01 16.80
C LEU A 155 12.59 17.07 18.32
N ARG A 156 13.36 17.95 18.98
CA ARG A 156 13.30 18.17 20.44
C ARG A 156 11.90 18.57 20.93
N ARG A 157 11.13 19.29 20.11
CA ARG A 157 9.78 19.78 20.47
C ARG A 157 8.68 18.75 20.22
N THR A 158 8.95 17.68 19.48
CA THR A 158 7.93 16.71 19.08
C THR A 158 7.45 15.81 20.24
N GLY A 159 8.33 15.51 21.19
CA GLY A 159 8.09 14.51 22.24
C GLY A 159 8.08 13.06 21.74
N VAL A 160 8.44 12.80 20.48
CA VAL A 160 8.59 11.45 19.93
C VAL A 160 10.01 10.95 20.27
N MET A 161 10.15 9.70 20.69
CA MET A 161 11.48 9.11 20.89
C MET A 161 12.22 9.02 19.56
N TYR A 162 13.35 9.73 19.44
CA TYR A 162 14.09 9.82 18.19
C TYR A 162 15.59 9.57 18.33
N ARG A 163 16.22 9.18 17.23
CA ARG A 163 17.66 9.29 17.01
C ARG A 163 17.89 10.17 15.77
N HIS A 164 18.74 11.17 15.92
CA HIS A 164 19.06 12.11 14.85
C HIS A 164 20.46 11.79 14.30
N LEU A 165 20.55 11.49 13.01
CA LEU A 165 21.78 11.14 12.31
C LEU A 165 22.08 12.17 11.23
N VAL A 166 23.36 12.47 11.03
CA VAL A 166 23.81 13.46 10.03
C VAL A 166 24.78 12.78 9.06
N SER A 167 24.43 12.82 7.77
CA SER A 167 25.27 12.40 6.65
C SER A 167 26.22 13.53 6.27
N LYS A 168 27.52 13.28 6.29
CA LYS A 168 28.56 14.27 5.94
C LYS A 168 28.98 14.24 4.47
N GLU A 169 28.45 13.28 3.72
CA GLU A 169 28.77 13.11 2.31
C GLU A 169 27.95 14.06 1.44
N ASN A 170 28.59 14.59 0.40
CA ASN A 170 27.96 15.48 -0.57
C ASN A 170 27.52 14.69 -1.80
N PHE A 171 26.28 14.89 -2.22
CA PHE A 171 25.69 14.19 -3.35
C PHE A 171 25.17 15.17 -4.40
N THR A 172 25.44 14.85 -5.67
CA THR A 172 24.84 15.55 -6.82
C THR A 172 23.48 14.96 -7.18
N ASP A 173 23.35 13.63 -7.10
CA ASP A 173 22.10 12.91 -7.31
C ASP A 173 21.31 12.77 -6.01
N HIS A 174 20.08 13.27 -6.01
CA HIS A 174 19.17 13.19 -4.88
C HIS A 174 18.79 11.74 -4.54
N ARG A 175 18.73 10.81 -5.51
CA ARG A 175 18.42 9.40 -5.20
C ARG A 175 19.56 8.73 -4.45
N ALA A 176 20.80 8.93 -4.91
CA ALA A 176 21.99 8.46 -4.23
C ALA A 176 22.11 9.00 -2.80
N GLU A 177 21.81 10.29 -2.60
CA GLU A 177 21.78 10.92 -1.27
C GLU A 177 20.80 10.21 -0.32
N VAL A 178 19.56 10.03 -0.75
CA VAL A 178 18.52 9.41 0.07
C VAL A 178 18.83 7.94 0.35
N ASP A 179 19.40 7.20 -0.60
CA ASP A 179 19.83 5.82 -0.38
C ASP A 179 21.03 5.73 0.56
N HIS A 180 21.97 6.69 0.51
CA HIS A 180 23.05 6.80 1.49
C HIS A 180 22.48 7.04 2.90
N GLN A 181 21.56 8.00 3.05
CA GLN A 181 20.91 8.29 4.33
C GLN A 181 20.18 7.05 4.91
N ARG A 182 19.49 6.27 4.06
CA ARG A 182 18.87 5.00 4.49
C ARG A 182 19.92 3.99 4.94
N ASN A 183 21.00 3.83 4.19
CA ASN A 183 22.10 2.94 4.57
C ASN A 183 22.75 3.36 5.89
N LEU A 184 22.93 4.66 6.13
CA LEU A 184 23.44 5.18 7.40
C LEU A 184 22.53 4.78 8.58
N ALA A 185 21.21 4.90 8.42
CA ALA A 185 20.26 4.44 9.42
C ALA A 185 20.30 2.92 9.65
N LEU A 186 20.41 2.13 8.58
CA LEU A 186 20.50 0.67 8.68
C LEU A 186 21.78 0.23 9.40
N LYS A 187 22.93 0.82 9.06
CA LYS A 187 24.20 0.58 9.77
C LYS A 187 24.10 0.93 11.25
N HIS A 188 23.40 2.02 11.57
CA HIS A 188 23.17 2.42 12.96
C HIS A 188 22.30 1.43 13.72
N ILE A 189 21.24 0.90 13.08
CA ILE A 189 20.38 -0.15 13.63
C ILE A 189 21.18 -1.43 13.85
N GLU A 190 21.97 -1.84 12.87
CA GLU A 190 22.80 -3.05 12.92
C GLU A 190 23.86 -2.97 14.02
N HIS A 191 24.61 -1.87 14.06
CA HIS A 191 25.68 -1.65 15.04
C HIS A 191 25.17 -1.70 16.49
N HIS A 192 24.01 -1.09 16.75
CA HIS A 192 23.40 -1.06 18.08
C HIS A 192 22.41 -2.20 18.33
N ARG A 193 22.22 -3.11 17.36
CA ARG A 193 21.24 -4.20 17.39
C ARG A 193 19.84 -3.76 17.85
N LEU A 194 19.33 -2.68 17.27
CA LEU A 194 18.01 -2.14 17.61
C LEU A 194 16.93 -3.10 17.12
N SER A 195 16.38 -3.91 18.03
CA SER A 195 15.39 -4.95 17.71
C SER A 195 14.00 -4.36 17.50
N GLY A 196 13.42 -4.57 16.32
CA GLY A 196 12.10 -4.05 15.98
C GLY A 196 11.74 -4.26 14.51
N ILE A 197 10.56 -3.79 14.12
CA ILE A 197 10.12 -3.75 12.72
C ILE A 197 10.53 -2.42 12.12
N VAL A 198 11.38 -2.48 11.11
CA VAL A 198 11.87 -1.32 10.37
C VAL A 198 10.88 -0.96 9.27
N HIS A 199 10.52 0.31 9.20
CA HIS A 199 9.69 0.89 8.15
C HIS A 199 10.32 2.18 7.62
N PHE A 200 10.43 2.30 6.29
CA PHE A 200 10.94 3.51 5.67
C PHE A 200 9.81 4.49 5.38
N ALA A 201 9.76 5.57 6.15
CA ALA A 201 8.76 6.62 6.00
C ALA A 201 9.31 7.83 5.24
N GLY A 202 8.73 8.14 4.09
CA GLY A 202 8.95 9.40 3.41
C GLY A 202 8.23 10.55 4.13
N LEU A 203 8.83 11.73 4.16
CA LEU A 203 8.27 12.91 4.83
C LEU A 203 6.86 13.30 4.36
N SER A 204 6.54 13.07 3.08
CA SER A 204 5.23 13.37 2.50
C SER A 204 4.22 12.22 2.61
N ASN A 205 4.58 11.09 3.22
CA ASN A 205 3.66 9.97 3.42
C ASN A 205 2.65 10.29 4.52
N VAL A 206 1.37 10.00 4.30
CA VAL A 206 0.29 10.05 5.28
C VAL A 206 0.03 8.62 5.73
N TYR A 207 -0.20 8.44 7.03
CA TYR A 207 -0.42 7.13 7.64
C TYR A 207 -1.76 7.08 8.33
N ASP A 208 -2.47 5.98 8.15
CA ASP A 208 -3.50 5.55 9.09
C ASP A 208 -2.82 5.00 10.36
N LEU A 209 -3.37 5.23 11.56
CA LEU A 209 -2.74 4.77 12.80
C LEU A 209 -2.77 3.24 12.93
N ASN A 210 -3.79 2.57 12.38
CA ASN A 210 -3.91 1.12 12.40
C ASN A 210 -2.77 0.43 11.63
N PHE A 211 -2.16 1.12 10.66
CA PHE A 211 -0.95 0.65 9.98
C PHE A 211 0.12 0.20 11.00
N PHE A 212 0.40 1.04 11.99
CA PHE A 212 1.47 0.79 12.97
C PHE A 212 1.12 -0.32 13.94
N TYR A 213 -0.16 -0.59 14.18
CA TYR A 213 -0.61 -1.76 14.93
C TYR A 213 -0.35 -3.04 14.12
N GLN A 214 -0.78 -3.04 12.86
CA GLN A 214 -0.70 -4.20 11.97
C GLN A 214 0.74 -4.65 11.71
N ILE A 215 1.67 -3.73 11.43
CA ILE A 215 3.06 -4.11 11.11
C ILE A 215 3.83 -4.73 12.28
N ARG A 216 3.34 -4.64 13.52
CA ARG A 216 3.99 -5.28 14.69
C ARG A 216 3.95 -6.80 14.61
N ALA A 217 2.98 -7.36 13.88
CA ALA A 217 2.84 -8.80 13.65
C ALA A 217 3.85 -9.36 12.64
N ILE A 218 4.65 -8.51 11.98
CA ILE A 218 5.64 -8.96 11.01
C ILE A 218 6.69 -9.84 11.72
N GLU A 219 6.91 -11.02 11.16
CA GLU A 219 7.95 -11.94 11.60
C GLU A 219 9.28 -11.59 10.94
N ALA A 220 9.37 -11.78 9.62
CA ALA A 220 10.57 -11.51 8.82
C ALA A 220 10.39 -10.27 7.93
N PHE A 221 9.44 -10.34 7.01
CA PHE A 221 9.11 -9.30 6.05
C PHE A 221 7.61 -9.10 5.98
N GLY A 222 7.18 -7.88 5.68
CA GLY A 222 5.79 -7.62 5.34
C GLY A 222 5.65 -6.55 4.29
N THR A 223 4.49 -6.55 3.62
CA THR A 223 4.19 -5.66 2.49
C THR A 223 2.74 -5.20 2.53
N TRP A 224 2.46 -4.07 1.89
CA TRP A 224 1.13 -3.46 1.87
C TRP A 224 0.94 -2.53 0.66
N PRO A 225 -0.32 -2.24 0.27
CA PRO A 225 -0.60 -1.25 -0.76
C PRO A 225 -0.20 0.17 -0.35
N LEU A 226 0.34 0.91 -1.32
CA LEU A 226 0.70 2.33 -1.22
C LEU A 226 -0.04 3.11 -2.30
N ALA A 227 -0.82 4.12 -1.91
CA ALA A 227 -1.42 5.04 -2.86
C ALA A 227 -0.53 6.26 -3.10
N LYS A 228 -0.19 6.54 -4.35
CA LYS A 228 0.52 7.74 -4.79
C LYS A 228 -0.48 8.77 -5.29
N LEU A 229 -0.57 9.90 -4.61
CA LEU A 229 -1.48 10.99 -4.95
C LEU A 229 -0.73 12.12 -5.62
N SER A 230 -1.19 12.51 -6.82
CA SER A 230 -0.70 13.68 -7.52
C SER A 230 -1.82 14.70 -7.63
N ALA A 231 -1.77 15.74 -6.77
CA ALA A 231 -2.75 16.83 -6.79
C ALA A 231 -2.79 17.52 -8.18
N ARG A 232 -1.62 17.74 -8.79
CA ARG A 232 -1.50 18.37 -10.12
C ARG A 232 -2.21 17.58 -11.22
N ARG A 233 -2.12 16.24 -11.17
CA ARG A 233 -2.73 15.36 -12.19
C ARG A 233 -4.14 14.91 -11.81
N LYS A 234 -4.65 15.31 -10.64
CA LYS A 234 -5.90 14.82 -10.05
C LYS A 234 -6.03 13.29 -10.15
N ARG A 235 -4.92 12.59 -9.94
CA ARG A 235 -4.80 11.14 -10.14
C ARG A 235 -4.23 10.47 -8.91
N MET A 236 -4.82 9.33 -8.57
CA MET A 236 -4.31 8.38 -7.57
C MET A 236 -3.88 7.11 -8.29
N ILE A 237 -2.67 6.62 -8.00
CA ILE A 237 -2.20 5.31 -8.45
C ILE A 237 -1.94 4.49 -7.19
N ILE A 238 -2.52 3.31 -7.11
CA ILE A 238 -2.20 2.35 -6.06
C ILE A 238 -1.07 1.46 -6.60
N GLU A 239 -0.03 1.22 -5.82
CA GLU A 239 1.01 0.23 -6.10
C GLU A 239 1.10 -0.72 -4.90
N GLY A 240 1.29 -2.01 -5.12
CA GLY A 240 1.34 -2.95 -4.01
C GLY A 240 1.14 -4.42 -4.40
N PRO A 241 1.08 -5.30 -3.39
CA PRO A 241 0.86 -6.73 -3.59
C PRO A 241 -0.58 -7.01 -4.03
N VAL A 242 -0.77 -8.08 -4.80
CA VAL A 242 -2.05 -8.71 -5.09
C VAL A 242 -2.11 -9.99 -4.27
N CYS A 243 -3.19 -10.19 -3.52
CA CYS A 243 -3.23 -11.20 -2.48
C CYS A 243 -4.43 -12.12 -2.63
N GLN A 244 -4.21 -13.40 -2.33
CA GLN A 244 -5.24 -14.43 -2.28
C GLN A 244 -5.08 -15.18 -0.96
N SER A 245 -6.10 -15.15 -0.10
CA SER A 245 -6.07 -15.78 1.23
C SER A 245 -4.85 -15.32 2.06
N SER A 246 -4.59 -14.01 2.07
CA SER A 246 -3.43 -13.38 2.74
C SER A 246 -2.03 -13.79 2.26
N GLN A 247 -1.91 -14.50 1.13
CA GLN A 247 -0.64 -14.77 0.46
C GLN A 247 -0.47 -13.85 -0.74
N VAL A 248 0.77 -13.40 -1.00
CA VAL A 248 1.09 -12.59 -2.18
C VAL A 248 1.14 -13.49 -3.41
N VAL A 249 0.32 -13.19 -4.42
CA VAL A 249 0.24 -13.93 -5.70
C VAL A 249 0.70 -13.10 -6.90
N GLY A 250 1.05 -11.84 -6.68
CA GLY A 250 1.55 -10.95 -7.72
C GLY A 250 1.66 -9.51 -7.25
N TRP A 251 1.97 -8.63 -8.20
CA TRP A 251 2.24 -7.22 -7.91
C TRP A 251 1.57 -6.28 -8.90
N HIS A 252 1.17 -5.16 -8.34
CA HIS A 252 0.63 -4.05 -9.07
C HIS A 252 1.67 -2.93 -9.11
N LEU A 253 2.46 -2.88 -10.18
CA LEU A 253 3.56 -1.94 -10.34
C LEU A 253 3.46 -1.20 -11.68
N LYS A 254 3.86 0.08 -11.69
CA LYS A 254 3.86 0.89 -12.91
C LYS A 254 5.06 0.62 -13.82
N ASN A 255 6.23 0.36 -13.23
CA ASN A 255 7.49 0.16 -13.91
C ASN A 255 8.07 -1.21 -13.54
N ILE A 256 7.83 -2.22 -14.37
CA ILE A 256 8.53 -3.50 -14.30
C ILE A 256 9.69 -3.40 -15.30
N ASN A 257 10.93 -3.49 -14.81
CA ASN A 257 12.08 -3.61 -15.71
C ASN A 257 12.09 -5.06 -16.22
N MET A 258 11.56 -5.27 -17.43
CA MET A 258 11.44 -6.60 -18.03
C MET A 258 12.79 -7.30 -18.25
N GLU A 259 13.90 -6.56 -18.20
CA GLU A 259 15.25 -7.07 -18.40
C GLU A 259 15.90 -7.65 -17.13
N SER A 260 15.39 -7.33 -15.93
CA SER A 260 16.10 -7.63 -14.67
C SER A 260 15.36 -8.57 -13.72
N GLU A 261 14.10 -8.95 -14.00
CA GLU A 261 13.17 -9.62 -13.06
C GLU A 261 13.01 -8.93 -11.67
N GLU A 262 13.73 -7.83 -11.42
CA GLU A 262 13.70 -7.09 -10.17
C GLU A 262 12.41 -6.27 -10.07
N LEU A 263 11.61 -6.61 -9.07
CA LEU A 263 10.44 -5.85 -8.69
C LEU A 263 10.87 -4.51 -8.10
N ASN A 264 10.56 -3.42 -8.81
CA ASN A 264 10.77 -2.04 -8.34
C ASN A 264 9.71 -1.65 -7.30
N ILE A 265 9.68 -2.36 -6.18
CA ILE A 265 8.77 -2.10 -5.07
C ILE A 265 9.20 -0.82 -4.35
N HIS A 266 8.23 0.02 -4.04
CA HIS A 266 8.51 1.28 -3.36
C HIS A 266 9.05 1.00 -1.95
N ILE A 267 10.06 1.75 -1.51
CA ILE A 267 10.72 1.50 -0.21
C ILE A 267 9.79 1.61 1.00
N SER A 268 8.70 2.39 0.88
CA SER A 268 7.67 2.54 1.91
C SER A 268 6.52 1.53 1.82
N SER A 269 6.51 0.64 0.82
CA SER A 269 5.49 -0.40 0.67
C SER A 269 5.90 -1.74 1.29
N PHE A 270 7.04 -1.79 1.98
CA PHE A 270 7.44 -2.96 2.76
C PHE A 270 8.14 -2.58 4.06
N GLY A 271 8.20 -3.53 4.97
CA GLY A 271 8.93 -3.45 6.23
C GLY A 271 9.51 -4.81 6.59
N PHE A 272 10.43 -4.81 7.54
CA PHE A 272 11.17 -6.01 7.88
C PHE A 272 11.65 -6.01 9.33
N ASN A 273 11.93 -7.19 9.85
CA ASN A 273 12.50 -7.35 11.16
C ASN A 273 13.99 -7.01 11.14
N SER A 274 14.39 -6.01 11.93
CA SER A 274 15.76 -5.45 11.93
C SER A 274 16.85 -6.50 12.14
N SER A 275 16.53 -7.57 12.86
CA SER A 275 17.45 -8.67 13.13
C SER A 275 18.01 -9.38 11.90
N ILE A 276 17.39 -9.26 10.74
CA ILE A 276 17.96 -9.77 9.48
C ILE A 276 19.31 -9.13 9.15
N LEU A 277 19.58 -7.92 9.67
CA LEU A 277 20.81 -7.19 9.42
C LEU A 277 22.03 -7.84 10.09
N TRP A 278 21.84 -8.54 11.23
CA TRP A 278 22.94 -9.17 11.98
C TRP A 278 22.79 -10.68 12.20
N ASP A 279 21.62 -11.24 11.89
CA ASP A 279 21.32 -12.67 11.98
C ASP A 279 20.38 -13.10 10.83
N PRO A 280 20.87 -13.06 9.58
CA PRO A 280 20.08 -13.42 8.40
C PRO A 280 19.75 -14.92 8.35
N ALA A 281 20.62 -15.76 8.92
CA ALA A 281 20.45 -17.21 8.93
C ALA A 281 19.17 -17.65 9.64
N ARG A 282 18.76 -16.94 10.70
CA ARG A 282 17.49 -17.20 11.41
C ARG A 282 16.26 -17.06 10.52
N TRP A 283 16.35 -16.27 9.46
CA TRP A 283 15.28 -16.07 8.48
C TRP A 283 15.47 -16.91 7.20
N GLY A 284 16.37 -17.89 7.26
CA GLY A 284 16.72 -18.75 6.13
C GLY A 284 17.47 -18.01 5.02
N ARG A 285 18.19 -16.93 5.36
CA ARG A 285 18.94 -16.11 4.39
C ARG A 285 20.43 -16.31 4.55
N LEU A 286 21.12 -16.49 3.43
CA LEU A 286 22.57 -16.57 3.42
C LEU A 286 23.14 -15.18 3.69
N PRO A 287 24.17 -15.06 4.55
CA PRO A 287 24.94 -13.83 4.63
C PRO A 287 25.56 -13.60 3.25
N SER A 288 25.04 -12.62 2.51
CA SER A 288 25.59 -12.29 1.19
C SER A 288 27.04 -11.82 1.35
N SER A 289 27.97 -12.30 0.52
CA SER A 289 29.34 -11.76 0.52
C SER A 289 29.39 -10.31 0.04
N GLU A 290 28.32 -9.82 -0.62
CA GLU A 290 28.10 -8.39 -0.93
C GLU A 290 27.43 -7.63 0.22
N ALA A 291 26.84 -8.31 1.22
CA ALA A 291 26.37 -7.68 2.46
C ALA A 291 27.54 -7.21 3.35
N THR A 292 28.77 -7.46 2.93
CA THR A 292 29.98 -6.92 3.55
C THR A 292 30.03 -5.39 3.36
N ASN A 293 29.49 -4.68 4.36
CA ASN A 293 29.76 -3.29 4.76
C ASN A 293 29.29 -2.10 3.89
N GLN A 294 28.93 -2.25 2.61
CA GLN A 294 28.69 -1.06 1.76
C GLN A 294 27.22 -0.70 1.47
N ASN A 295 26.28 -1.66 1.31
CA ASN A 295 24.90 -1.32 0.92
C ASN A 295 23.83 -2.23 1.55
N SER A 296 23.57 -2.06 2.86
CA SER A 296 22.54 -2.78 3.61
C SER A 296 21.14 -2.65 2.99
N LEU A 297 20.85 -1.52 2.34
CA LEU A 297 19.60 -1.30 1.62
C LEU A 297 19.43 -2.24 0.42
N LYS A 298 20.50 -2.46 -0.36
CA LYS A 298 20.50 -3.43 -1.48
C LYS A 298 20.25 -4.84 -0.94
N PHE A 299 20.94 -5.22 0.13
CA PHE A 299 20.74 -6.51 0.79
C PHE A 299 19.29 -6.72 1.22
N VAL A 300 18.69 -5.76 1.94
CA VAL A 300 17.29 -5.86 2.39
C VAL A 300 16.31 -5.97 1.23
N LYS A 301 16.52 -5.24 0.13
CA LYS A 301 15.68 -5.33 -1.07
C LYS A 301 15.80 -6.68 -1.76
N GLN A 302 17.02 -7.19 -1.92
CA GLN A 302 17.24 -8.52 -2.49
C GLN A 302 16.59 -9.59 -1.62
N ALA A 303 16.86 -9.54 -0.32
CA ALA A 303 16.25 -10.42 0.66
C ALA A 303 14.71 -10.35 0.58
N PHE A 304 14.11 -9.17 0.45
CA PHE A 304 12.67 -9.07 0.29
C PHE A 304 12.14 -9.85 -0.94
N ASN A 305 12.85 -9.83 -2.06
CA ASN A 305 12.43 -10.46 -3.32
C ASN A 305 12.73 -11.97 -3.42
N GLU A 306 13.61 -12.52 -2.58
CA GLU A 306 14.05 -13.92 -2.69
C GLU A 306 12.97 -14.96 -2.35
N ASP A 307 12.02 -14.64 -1.46
CA ASP A 307 11.02 -15.61 -0.98
C ASP A 307 9.69 -14.91 -0.64
N GLU A 308 8.81 -14.81 -1.64
CA GLU A 308 7.49 -14.19 -1.49
C GLU A 308 6.57 -14.95 -0.52
N SER A 309 6.79 -16.26 -0.33
CA SER A 309 5.95 -17.10 0.53
C SER A 309 6.08 -16.77 2.02
N LYS A 310 7.20 -16.13 2.41
CA LYS A 310 7.49 -15.70 3.78
C LYS A 310 7.10 -14.24 4.07
N ILE A 311 6.52 -13.55 3.08
CA ILE A 311 6.11 -12.16 3.23
C ILE A 311 4.71 -12.13 3.83
N ILE A 312 4.59 -11.51 5.00
CA ILE A 312 3.30 -11.33 5.68
C ILE A 312 2.59 -10.10 5.11
N VAL A 313 1.31 -10.22 4.82
CA VAL A 313 0.44 -9.08 4.54
C VAL A 313 -0.33 -8.74 5.81
N PRO A 314 -0.09 -7.58 6.45
CA PRO A 314 -0.73 -7.25 7.72
C PRO A 314 -2.23 -6.90 7.63
N SER A 315 -2.80 -6.79 6.43
CA SER A 315 -4.22 -6.53 6.18
C SER A 315 -4.85 -7.70 5.44
N GLU A 316 -6.08 -8.06 5.83
CA GLU A 316 -6.89 -9.07 5.12
C GLU A 316 -6.99 -8.69 3.63
N ASP A 317 -6.52 -9.62 2.78
CA ASP A 317 -6.58 -9.60 1.32
C ASP A 317 -6.00 -8.39 0.59
N CYS A 318 -5.05 -7.66 1.18
CA CYS A 318 -4.42 -6.48 0.53
C CYS A 318 -5.44 -5.41 0.07
N SER A 319 -6.64 -5.42 0.68
CA SER A 319 -7.78 -4.61 0.24
C SER A 319 -7.75 -3.17 0.73
N LYS A 320 -6.96 -2.89 1.78
CA LYS A 320 -6.89 -1.57 2.43
C LYS A 320 -5.59 -0.87 2.09
N VAL A 321 -5.71 0.40 1.71
CA VAL A 321 -4.58 1.33 1.61
C VAL A 321 -4.47 2.05 2.94
N ASN A 322 -3.35 1.88 3.65
CA ASN A 322 -3.08 2.56 4.93
C ASN A 322 -1.97 3.61 4.84
N ILE A 323 -1.35 3.73 3.66
CA ILE A 323 -0.30 4.72 3.39
C ILE A 323 -0.60 5.45 2.09
N TRP A 324 -0.49 6.77 2.15
CA TRP A 324 -0.64 7.64 1.00
C TRP A 324 0.60 8.51 0.82
N GLN A 325 1.31 8.36 -0.29
CA GLN A 325 2.40 9.25 -0.65
C GLN A 325 1.84 10.49 -1.36
N LEU A 326 1.96 11.65 -0.72
CA LEU A 326 1.57 12.92 -1.33
C LEU A 326 2.71 13.47 -2.18
N HIS A 327 2.45 13.70 -3.47
CA HIS A 327 3.39 14.41 -4.33
C HIS A 327 3.12 15.92 -4.27
N LEU A 328 3.78 16.59 -3.33
CA LEU A 328 3.72 18.03 -3.14
C LEU A 328 4.75 18.71 -4.03
N SER A 329 4.30 19.55 -4.97
CA SER A 329 5.20 20.30 -5.85
C SER A 329 5.71 21.55 -5.12
N SER A 330 7.02 21.63 -4.88
CA SER A 330 7.69 22.78 -4.24
C SER A 330 7.48 24.12 -4.98
N LYS A 331 7.11 24.09 -6.27
CA LYS A 331 6.83 25.30 -7.08
C LYS A 331 5.70 26.19 -6.54
N PHE A 332 4.86 25.70 -5.63
CA PHE A 332 3.72 26.45 -5.09
C PHE A 332 4.03 27.30 -3.86
N VAL A 333 5.20 27.12 -3.22
CA VAL A 333 5.53 27.87 -2.00
C VAL A 333 6.39 29.08 -2.37
N ARG A 334 5.74 30.13 -2.88
CA ARG A 334 6.30 31.49 -2.74
C ARG A 334 5.98 31.93 -1.32
N VAL A 335 6.96 31.84 -0.41
CA VAL A 335 6.85 32.51 0.89
C VAL A 335 6.91 34.00 0.61
N THR A 336 5.74 34.64 0.46
CA THR A 336 5.66 36.10 0.50
C THR A 336 5.80 36.49 1.95
N HIS A 337 7.01 36.87 2.37
CA HIS A 337 7.15 37.65 3.59
C HIS A 337 6.38 38.96 3.36
N ALA A 338 5.30 39.17 4.08
CA ALA A 338 4.73 40.51 4.19
C ALA A 338 5.82 41.36 4.86
N PRO A 339 6.22 42.50 4.26
CA PRO A 339 7.17 43.38 4.91
C PRO A 339 6.56 43.84 6.23
N ASP A 340 7.33 43.69 7.31
CA ASP A 340 6.99 44.23 8.62
C ASP A 340 6.78 45.75 8.46
N SER A 341 5.53 46.19 8.52
CA SER A 341 5.21 47.60 8.65
C SER A 341 5.51 48.03 10.08
N THR A 342 6.76 48.38 10.36
CA THR A 342 7.13 49.10 11.58
C THR A 342 7.72 50.46 11.23
N SER A 343 6.82 51.44 11.29
CA SER A 343 7.00 52.81 11.78
C SER A 343 8.30 53.55 11.43
N ASP A 344 8.16 54.40 10.43
CA ASP A 344 8.89 55.65 10.23
C ASP A 344 8.63 56.60 11.42
N GLU A 345 9.58 56.73 12.34
CA GLU A 345 9.74 57.91 13.21
C GLU A 345 11.12 58.52 12.93
N GLY A 346 11.16 59.50 12.04
CA GLY A 346 12.35 60.32 11.79
C GLY A 346 12.61 61.33 12.92
N PRO A 347 13.87 61.70 13.20
CA PRO A 347 14.19 62.76 14.15
C PRO A 347 14.01 64.15 13.51
N ARG A 348 13.63 65.10 14.37
CA ARG A 348 13.34 66.52 14.09
C ARG A 348 14.47 67.30 13.43
#